data_AF-A0A5E6NDU9-F1
#
_entry.id   AF-A0A5E6NDU9-F1
#
_cell.length_a   1.000
_cell.length_b   1.000
_cell.length_c   1.000
_cell.angle_alpha   90.00
_cell.angle_beta   90.00
_cell.angle_gamma   90.00
#
_symmetry.space_group_name_H-M   'P 1'
#
loop_
_entity.id
_entity.type
_entity.pdbx_description
1 polymer ?
#
loop_
_entity_poly.entity_id
_entity_poly.type
_entity_poly.pdbx_seq_one_letter_code
_entity_poly.pdbx_strand_id
1 'polypeptide(L)'
;MIEQLLNENNLNQDKIEGLLSDLFAKGTDYADLYFQHSIAESWFLEEGIVKSGTYSISHGVGTRAVKGEQTGFAYSDDLNIDAIQKAVDFAKGISKNQAPQKIQTLQSIPHVAKYNGMSPLESLSSAEKVDLLKRIDSIARQEPKVKQVSASLSGAYTEVLIVSTDGVYQKDYRPMVRISVSVIVEHDGRIESASSGGGGRYDYRYFIDHNFAEVYAQEAIRQALVALEAQDAPAGKLPVILGPGWPGVLLHEAIGHGLEGDFNRKGTSVFTGKIGEQVASEKCTIVDNGTLANRRGSLTVDDEGTQTQNTTLIENGILKGYMFDKMNAKLMGVEPTGNGRRESYAHIPMPRMTNTYMLNGEDTLEQMIASVDDGLYAVNFDGGQLTSPQVSLCSQPTKPT
;
A
#
# COMPACT_ATOMS: atom_id res chain seq x y z
N MET A 1 4.40 13.71 -17.70
CA MET A 1 3.06 14.21 -18.07
C MET A 1 2.57 15.31 -17.14
N ILE A 2 2.77 15.22 -15.82
CA ILE A 2 2.22 16.21 -14.88
C ILE A 2 2.71 17.64 -15.15
N GLU A 3 4.00 17.82 -15.48
CA GLU A 3 4.54 19.14 -15.85
C GLU A 3 3.92 19.69 -17.14
N GLN A 4 3.68 18.81 -18.12
CA GLN A 4 3.03 19.20 -19.37
C GLN A 4 1.60 19.66 -19.09
N LEU A 5 0.84 18.92 -18.28
CA LEU A 5 -0.52 19.29 -17.88
C LEU A 5 -0.55 20.63 -17.12
N LEU A 6 0.40 20.85 -16.21
CA LEU A 6 0.53 22.13 -15.51
C LEU A 6 0.83 23.27 -16.50
N ASN A 7 1.77 23.06 -17.43
CA ASN A 7 2.12 24.06 -18.45
C ASN A 7 0.96 24.38 -19.40
N GLU A 8 0.22 23.37 -19.87
CA GLU A 8 -0.96 23.53 -20.74
C GLU A 8 -2.07 24.33 -20.05
N ASN A 9 -2.21 24.19 -18.73
CA ASN A 9 -3.15 24.96 -17.91
C ASN A 9 -2.55 26.29 -17.40
N ASN A 10 -1.37 26.69 -17.92
CA ASN A 10 -0.65 27.87 -17.52
C ASN A 10 -0.34 27.93 -16.00
N LEU A 11 -0.10 26.81 -15.34
CA LEU A 11 0.27 26.69 -13.92
C LEU A 11 1.79 26.54 -13.78
N ASN A 12 2.51 27.65 -13.93
CA ASN A 12 3.94 27.69 -13.63
C ASN A 12 4.18 27.75 -12.10
N GLN A 13 5.44 27.62 -11.69
CA GLN A 13 5.82 27.64 -10.27
C GLN A 13 5.33 28.90 -9.55
N ASP A 14 5.47 30.08 -10.16
CA ASP A 14 5.04 31.35 -9.56
C ASP A 14 3.53 31.38 -9.26
N LYS A 15 2.71 30.85 -10.17
CA LYS A 15 1.26 30.77 -9.96
C LYS A 15 0.89 29.76 -8.88
N ILE A 16 1.56 28.60 -8.85
CA ILE A 16 1.36 27.60 -7.80
C ILE A 16 1.75 28.19 -6.43
N GLU A 17 2.85 28.94 -6.38
CA GLU A 17 3.29 29.65 -5.16
C GLU A 17 2.28 30.72 -4.72
N GLY A 18 1.69 31.44 -5.68
CA GLY A 18 0.61 32.39 -5.44
C GLY A 18 -0.65 31.73 -4.85
N LEU A 19 -1.09 30.61 -5.43
CA LEU A 19 -2.22 29.82 -4.93
C LEU A 19 -1.96 29.28 -3.52
N LEU A 20 -0.75 28.77 -3.26
CA LEU A 20 -0.36 28.30 -1.94
C LEU A 20 -0.33 29.44 -0.91
N SER A 21 0.17 30.61 -1.30
CA SER A 21 0.20 31.79 -0.44
C SER A 21 -1.20 32.27 -0.08
N ASP A 22 -2.13 32.25 -1.04
CA ASP A 22 -3.54 32.59 -0.81
C ASP A 22 -4.23 31.55 0.10
N LEU A 23 -3.96 30.26 -0.11
CA LEU A 23 -4.44 29.17 0.76
C LEU A 23 -3.96 29.35 2.22
N PHE A 24 -2.76 29.89 2.42
CA PHE A 24 -2.15 30.11 3.73
C PHE A 24 -2.54 31.45 4.38
N ALA A 25 -3.18 32.38 3.66
CA ALA A 25 -3.37 33.76 4.09
C ALA A 25 -4.24 33.96 5.36
N LYS A 26 -4.96 32.93 5.80
CA LYS A 26 -5.91 33.02 6.93
C LYS A 26 -5.36 32.55 8.27
N GLY A 27 -4.06 32.57 8.50
CA GLY A 27 -3.51 32.25 9.82
C GLY A 27 -3.50 30.75 10.14
N THR A 28 -3.46 29.88 9.12
CA THR A 28 -3.37 28.43 9.26
C THR A 28 -1.95 28.02 9.67
N ASP A 29 -1.80 26.80 10.18
CA ASP A 29 -0.52 26.30 10.71
C ASP A 29 0.30 25.57 9.64
N TYR A 30 -0.36 25.14 8.56
CA TYR A 30 0.20 24.48 7.40
C TYR A 30 -0.81 24.54 6.25
N ALA A 31 -0.33 24.61 5.01
CA ALA A 31 -1.14 24.34 3.83
C ALA A 31 -0.34 23.62 2.73
N ASP A 32 -1.04 22.87 1.88
CA ASP A 32 -0.46 22.26 0.69
C ASP A 32 -1.40 22.20 -0.52
N LEU A 33 -0.75 22.08 -1.68
CA LEU A 33 -1.32 21.74 -2.97
C LEU A 33 -0.71 20.40 -3.39
N TYR A 34 -1.56 19.43 -3.71
CA TYR A 34 -1.17 18.10 -4.15
C TYR A 34 -1.73 17.85 -5.55
N PHE A 35 -0.86 17.87 -6.56
CA PHE A 35 -1.24 17.57 -7.94
C PHE A 35 -0.93 16.11 -8.25
N GLN A 36 -1.82 15.47 -9.00
CA GLN A 36 -1.66 14.09 -9.42
C GLN A 36 -2.10 13.92 -10.87
N HIS A 37 -1.36 13.08 -11.59
CA HIS A 37 -1.78 12.50 -12.85
C HIS A 37 -1.51 11.00 -12.80
N SER A 38 -2.50 10.17 -13.12
CA SER A 38 -2.39 8.73 -13.08
C SER A 38 -3.00 8.10 -14.32
N ILE A 39 -2.24 7.21 -14.93
CA ILE A 39 -2.72 6.29 -15.96
C ILE A 39 -2.76 4.90 -15.34
N ALA A 40 -3.86 4.19 -15.51
CA ALA A 40 -3.96 2.79 -15.12
C ALA A 40 -4.59 1.95 -16.23
N GLU A 41 -4.08 0.75 -16.40
CA GLU A 41 -4.64 -0.25 -17.31
C GLU A 41 -4.91 -1.55 -16.55
N SER A 42 -5.86 -2.34 -17.05
CA SER A 42 -6.02 -3.72 -16.63
C SER A 42 -6.40 -4.61 -17.80
N TRP A 43 -5.95 -5.87 -17.76
CA TRP A 43 -6.21 -6.90 -18.74
C TRP A 43 -6.73 -8.12 -18.00
N PHE A 44 -7.86 -8.67 -18.43
CA PHE A 44 -8.51 -9.78 -17.76
C PHE A 44 -8.74 -10.95 -18.73
N LEU A 45 -8.23 -12.11 -18.35
CA LEU A 45 -8.43 -13.38 -19.02
C LEU A 45 -9.36 -14.25 -18.19
N GLU A 46 -10.32 -14.87 -18.87
CA GLU A 46 -11.20 -15.89 -18.33
C GLU A 46 -11.68 -16.79 -19.47
N GLU A 47 -11.91 -18.08 -19.21
CA GLU A 47 -12.30 -19.06 -20.24
C GLU A 47 -11.31 -19.16 -21.41
N GLY A 48 -10.01 -18.99 -21.14
CA GLY A 48 -8.95 -19.12 -22.15
C GLY A 48 -8.87 -17.95 -23.15
N ILE A 49 -9.71 -16.91 -22.98
CA ILE A 49 -9.71 -15.71 -23.81
C ILE A 49 -9.57 -14.46 -22.95
N VAL A 50 -8.94 -13.42 -23.51
CA VAL A 50 -8.89 -12.11 -22.86
C VAL A 50 -10.25 -11.44 -23.06
N LYS A 51 -11.06 -11.38 -22.00
CA LYS A 51 -12.44 -10.88 -22.03
C LYS A 51 -12.54 -9.36 -22.04
N SER A 52 -11.62 -8.68 -21.34
CA SER A 52 -11.65 -7.23 -21.23
C SER A 52 -10.26 -6.63 -21.05
N GLY A 53 -10.09 -5.42 -21.59
CA GLY A 53 -9.00 -4.51 -21.26
C GLY A 53 -9.60 -3.16 -20.86
N THR A 54 -9.12 -2.56 -19.78
CA THR A 54 -9.50 -1.21 -19.36
C THR A 54 -8.29 -0.29 -19.42
N TYR A 55 -8.55 0.97 -19.72
CA TYR A 55 -7.57 2.04 -19.68
C TYR A 55 -8.24 3.27 -19.08
N SER A 56 -7.62 3.84 -18.06
CA SER A 56 -8.19 4.95 -17.27
C SER A 56 -7.13 6.01 -17.06
N ILE A 57 -7.52 7.26 -17.25
CA ILE A 57 -6.71 8.43 -16.94
C ILE A 57 -7.45 9.20 -15.86
N SER A 58 -6.73 9.63 -14.84
CA SER A 58 -7.22 10.56 -13.83
C SER A 58 -6.18 11.61 -13.55
N HIS A 59 -6.62 12.84 -13.32
CA HIS A 59 -5.77 13.91 -12.85
C HIS A 59 -6.57 14.87 -11.98
N GLY A 60 -5.87 15.72 -11.25
CA GLY A 60 -6.49 16.75 -10.43
C GLY A 60 -5.53 17.34 -9.41
N VAL A 61 -6.09 18.22 -8.58
CA VAL A 61 -5.40 18.89 -7.47
C VAL A 61 -6.23 18.78 -6.19
N GLY A 62 -5.56 18.44 -5.09
CA GLY A 62 -6.08 18.57 -3.73
C GLY A 62 -5.50 19.80 -3.06
N THR A 63 -6.35 20.56 -2.36
CA THR A 63 -5.97 21.76 -1.62
C THR A 63 -6.29 21.55 -0.14
N ARG A 64 -5.31 21.75 0.72
CA ARG A 64 -5.46 21.49 2.16
C ARG A 64 -4.93 22.66 2.98
N ALA A 65 -5.72 23.10 3.95
CA ALA A 65 -5.33 24.07 4.95
C ALA A 65 -5.57 23.50 6.36
N VAL A 66 -4.57 23.55 7.23
CA VAL A 66 -4.60 22.92 8.56
C VAL A 66 -4.49 23.98 9.64
N LYS A 67 -5.37 23.93 10.65
CA LYS A 67 -5.31 24.78 11.85
C LYS A 67 -5.51 23.92 13.10
N GLY A 68 -4.45 23.68 13.86
CA GLY A 68 -4.44 22.74 14.97
C GLY A 68 -4.94 21.38 14.51
N GLU A 69 -6.07 20.94 15.07
CA GLU A 69 -6.71 19.66 14.74
C GLU A 69 -7.68 19.73 13.55
N GLN A 70 -7.91 20.92 13.00
CA GLN A 70 -8.89 21.17 11.95
C GLN A 70 -8.23 21.14 10.58
N THR A 71 -8.90 20.51 9.61
CA THR A 71 -8.46 20.49 8.21
C THR A 71 -9.59 21.00 7.33
N GLY A 72 -9.32 22.08 6.59
CA GLY A 72 -10.10 22.50 5.44
C GLY A 72 -9.54 21.80 4.20
N PHE A 73 -10.40 21.15 3.44
CA PHE A 73 -10.01 20.40 2.25
C PHE A 73 -11.03 20.58 1.13
N ALA A 74 -10.53 20.80 -0.07
CA ALA A 74 -11.27 20.72 -1.32
C ALA A 74 -10.34 20.24 -2.42
N TYR A 75 -10.92 19.66 -3.46
CA TYR A 75 -10.17 19.17 -4.61
C TYR A 75 -10.90 19.53 -5.91
N SER A 76 -10.17 19.42 -7.02
CA SER A 76 -10.74 19.50 -8.36
C SER A 76 -10.06 18.50 -9.28
N ASP A 77 -10.84 17.87 -10.14
CA ASP A 77 -10.39 17.07 -11.28
C ASP A 77 -10.04 17.93 -12.51
N ASP A 78 -10.34 19.24 -12.46
CA ASP A 78 -10.01 20.22 -13.48
C ASP A 78 -8.83 21.10 -13.03
N LEU A 79 -7.80 21.18 -13.87
CA LEU A 79 -6.59 21.96 -13.58
C LEU A 79 -6.69 23.43 -14.04
N ASN A 80 -7.85 23.90 -14.51
CA ASN A 80 -8.02 25.31 -14.83
C ASN A 80 -7.97 26.19 -13.55
N ILE A 81 -7.44 27.40 -13.69
CA ILE A 81 -7.15 28.28 -12.55
C ILE A 81 -8.39 28.63 -11.70
N ASP A 82 -9.57 28.78 -12.32
CA ASP A 82 -10.79 29.16 -11.62
C ASP A 82 -11.30 28.02 -10.72
N ALA A 83 -11.18 26.77 -11.19
CA ALA A 83 -11.53 25.58 -10.41
C ALA A 83 -10.58 25.42 -9.21
N ILE A 84 -9.28 25.59 -9.42
CA ILE A 84 -8.28 25.53 -8.35
C ILE A 84 -8.51 26.65 -7.33
N GLN A 85 -8.78 27.87 -7.79
CA GLN A 85 -9.05 29.00 -6.91
C GLN A 85 -10.30 28.75 -6.03
N LYS A 86 -11.37 28.15 -6.58
CA LYS A 86 -12.54 27.76 -5.79
C LYS A 86 -12.20 26.73 -4.71
N ALA A 87 -11.36 25.75 -5.03
CA ALA A 87 -10.91 24.76 -4.05
C ALA A 87 -10.06 25.43 -2.95
N VAL A 88 -9.13 26.31 -3.33
CA VAL A 88 -8.33 27.13 -2.40
C VAL A 88 -9.23 27.97 -1.48
N ASP A 89 -10.22 28.66 -2.05
CA ASP A 89 -11.16 29.52 -1.31
C ASP A 89 -11.98 28.74 -0.28
N PHE A 90 -12.42 27.54 -0.65
CA PHE A 90 -13.13 26.65 0.25
C PHE A 90 -12.21 26.14 1.38
N ALA A 91 -11.05 25.58 1.03
CA ALA A 91 -10.13 24.98 2.00
C ALA A 91 -9.60 26.02 3.00
N LYS A 92 -9.21 27.22 2.55
CA LYS A 92 -8.74 28.30 3.46
C LYS A 92 -9.84 28.81 4.39
N GLY A 93 -11.11 28.56 4.07
CA GLY A 93 -12.28 28.93 4.89
C GLY A 93 -12.31 28.31 6.28
N ILE A 94 -11.48 27.29 6.55
CA ILE A 94 -11.36 26.66 7.88
C ILE A 94 -10.90 27.64 8.97
N SER A 95 -10.14 28.67 8.59
CA SER A 95 -9.71 29.73 9.49
C SER A 95 -10.36 31.07 9.11
N LYS A 96 -10.70 31.87 10.11
CA LYS A 96 -11.27 33.21 9.97
C LYS A 96 -10.28 34.33 10.29
N ASN A 97 -9.08 33.99 10.72
CA ASN A 97 -8.06 34.97 11.06
C ASN A 97 -7.53 35.64 9.78
N GLN A 98 -7.12 36.90 9.90
CA GLN A 98 -6.28 37.55 8.89
C GLN A 98 -4.92 37.78 9.55
N ALA A 99 -3.96 36.95 9.18
CA ALA A 99 -2.59 37.09 9.62
C ALA A 99 -1.71 36.98 8.37
N PRO A 100 -0.96 38.03 8.00
CA PRO A 100 0.03 37.91 6.94
C PRO A 100 1.02 36.82 7.34
N GLN A 101 1.01 35.71 6.61
CA GLN A 101 1.96 34.62 6.79
C GLN A 101 2.80 34.48 5.53
N LYS A 102 4.09 34.29 5.71
CA LYS A 102 5.02 34.05 4.62
C LYS A 102 5.26 32.55 4.54
N ILE A 103 5.11 31.98 3.34
CA ILE A 103 5.54 30.62 3.08
C ILE A 103 7.07 30.53 3.16
N GLN A 104 7.59 29.36 3.53
CA GLN A 104 9.02 29.10 3.40
C GLN A 104 9.40 29.01 1.93
N THR A 105 10.67 29.29 1.62
CA THR A 105 11.18 29.16 0.26
C THR A 105 11.01 27.73 -0.23
N LEU A 106 10.36 27.58 -1.39
CA LEU A 106 10.15 26.29 -2.04
C LEU A 106 11.48 25.67 -2.44
N GLN A 107 11.68 24.40 -2.07
CA GLN A 107 12.87 23.62 -2.32
C GLN A 107 12.49 22.24 -2.83
N SER A 108 13.22 21.80 -3.86
CA SER A 108 13.18 20.42 -4.31
C SER A 108 14.42 19.70 -3.80
N ILE A 109 14.22 18.73 -2.93
CA ILE A 109 15.32 17.98 -2.33
C ILE A 109 15.45 16.65 -3.08
N PRO A 110 16.61 16.37 -3.70
CA PRO A 110 16.81 15.08 -4.35
C PRO A 110 16.90 13.98 -3.29
N HIS A 111 15.97 13.02 -3.36
CA HIS A 111 15.99 11.80 -2.54
C HIS A 111 16.46 10.60 -3.35
N VAL A 112 17.04 9.60 -2.66
CA VAL A 112 17.37 8.33 -3.30
C VAL A 112 16.08 7.61 -3.69
N ALA A 113 15.83 7.52 -5.00
CA ALA A 113 14.63 6.88 -5.55
C ALA A 113 14.51 5.42 -5.09
N LYS A 114 13.30 5.00 -4.72
CA LYS A 114 13.01 3.63 -4.29
C LYS A 114 12.55 2.71 -5.42
N TYR A 115 12.32 3.28 -6.59
CA TYR A 115 11.89 2.58 -7.80
C TYR A 115 12.32 3.40 -9.00
N ASN A 116 12.34 2.75 -10.17
CA ASN A 116 12.55 3.44 -11.42
C ASN A 116 11.37 4.39 -11.70
N GLY A 117 11.64 5.62 -12.13
CA GLY A 117 10.60 6.59 -12.50
C GLY A 117 9.99 6.39 -13.88
N MET A 118 10.36 5.34 -14.61
CA MET A 118 9.78 5.04 -15.94
C MET A 118 8.37 4.44 -15.83
N SER A 119 7.52 4.77 -16.82
CA SER A 119 6.20 4.15 -16.94
C SER A 119 6.32 2.65 -17.23
N PRO A 120 5.56 1.79 -16.52
CA PRO A 120 5.56 0.36 -16.76
C PRO A 120 4.63 -0.03 -17.92
N LEU A 121 3.73 0.85 -18.37
CA LEU A 121 2.61 0.50 -19.24
C LEU A 121 3.07 0.18 -20.67
N GLU A 122 4.05 0.92 -21.15
CA GLU A 122 4.66 0.77 -22.47
C GLU A 122 5.82 -0.23 -22.45
N SER A 123 6.11 -0.81 -21.28
CA SER A 123 7.11 -1.86 -21.21
C SER A 123 6.66 -2.99 -22.14
N LEU A 124 5.52 -3.67 -21.89
CA LEU A 124 5.00 -4.76 -22.74
C LEU A 124 4.11 -4.19 -23.85
N SER A 125 4.24 -4.74 -25.06
CA SER A 125 3.21 -4.62 -26.08
C SER A 125 1.93 -5.32 -25.63
N SER A 126 0.78 -4.93 -26.17
CA SER A 126 -0.49 -5.58 -25.87
C SER A 126 -0.47 -7.08 -26.20
N ALA A 127 0.22 -7.48 -27.27
CA ALA A 127 0.38 -8.89 -27.63
C ALA A 127 1.14 -9.67 -26.55
N GLU A 128 2.27 -9.13 -26.06
CA GLU A 128 3.03 -9.79 -24.99
C GLU A 128 2.24 -9.86 -23.66
N LYS A 129 1.41 -8.84 -23.34
CA LYS A 129 0.51 -8.89 -22.17
C LYS A 129 -0.52 -10.01 -22.30
N VAL A 130 -1.12 -10.14 -23.49
CA VAL A 130 -2.08 -11.22 -23.81
C VAL A 130 -1.39 -12.58 -23.75
N ASP A 131 -0.19 -12.71 -24.30
CA ASP A 131 0.59 -13.95 -24.29
C ASP A 131 0.98 -14.36 -22.87
N LEU A 132 1.32 -13.41 -22.00
CA LEU A 132 1.59 -13.67 -20.59
C LEU A 132 0.35 -14.24 -19.88
N LEU A 133 -0.83 -13.66 -20.11
CA LEU A 133 -2.09 -14.17 -19.56
C LEU A 133 -2.42 -15.56 -20.10
N LYS A 134 -2.28 -15.78 -21.41
CA LYS A 134 -2.52 -17.10 -22.04
C LYS A 134 -1.55 -18.16 -21.54
N ARG A 135 -0.30 -17.78 -21.24
CA ARG A 135 0.69 -18.68 -20.65
C ARG A 135 0.25 -19.15 -19.26
N ILE A 136 -0.30 -18.27 -18.43
CA ILE A 136 -0.87 -18.64 -17.12
C ILE A 136 -2.01 -19.65 -17.29
N ASP A 137 -2.97 -19.37 -18.17
CA ASP A 137 -4.10 -20.27 -18.45
C ASP A 137 -3.62 -21.66 -18.93
N SER A 138 -2.67 -21.67 -19.87
CA SER A 138 -2.08 -22.91 -20.39
C SER A 138 -1.38 -23.73 -19.31
N ILE A 139 -0.57 -23.09 -18.44
CA ILE A 139 0.10 -23.78 -17.32
C ILE A 139 -0.93 -24.33 -16.34
N ALA A 140 -1.91 -23.53 -15.94
CA ALA A 140 -2.93 -23.93 -14.98
C ALA A 140 -3.76 -25.13 -15.46
N ARG A 141 -4.11 -25.16 -16.75
CA ARG A 141 -4.90 -26.25 -17.36
C ARG A 141 -4.14 -27.56 -17.56
N GLN A 142 -2.84 -27.61 -17.27
CA GLN A 142 -2.11 -28.89 -17.24
C GLN A 142 -2.56 -29.78 -16.07
N GLU A 143 -3.11 -29.19 -15.00
CA GLU A 143 -3.73 -29.92 -13.90
C GLU A 143 -5.17 -30.34 -14.27
N PRO A 144 -5.47 -31.66 -14.42
CA PRO A 144 -6.77 -32.13 -14.88
C PRO A 144 -7.96 -31.73 -13.99
N LYS A 145 -7.73 -31.46 -12.71
CA LYS A 145 -8.78 -31.02 -11.78
C LYS A 145 -9.19 -29.55 -12.00
N VAL A 146 -8.39 -28.73 -12.69
CA VAL A 146 -8.71 -27.32 -12.97
C VAL A 146 -9.86 -27.21 -13.98
N LYS A 147 -10.95 -26.56 -13.57
CA LYS A 147 -12.14 -26.30 -14.41
C LYS A 147 -12.15 -24.88 -14.97
N GLN A 148 -11.77 -23.91 -14.16
CA GLN A 148 -11.75 -22.50 -14.56
C GLN A 148 -10.44 -21.85 -14.14
N VAL A 149 -9.99 -20.92 -14.98
CA VAL A 149 -8.83 -20.06 -14.73
C VAL A 149 -9.24 -18.64 -15.06
N SER A 150 -8.99 -17.75 -14.11
CA SER A 150 -9.12 -16.31 -14.29
C SER A 150 -7.78 -15.66 -13.95
N ALA A 151 -7.25 -14.84 -14.85
CA ALA A 151 -5.97 -14.17 -14.65
C ALA A 151 -6.07 -12.70 -15.02
N SER A 152 -5.37 -11.85 -14.27
CA SER A 152 -5.33 -10.42 -14.55
C SER A 152 -3.92 -9.84 -14.48
N LEU A 153 -3.67 -8.87 -15.36
CA LEU A 153 -2.55 -7.95 -15.28
C LEU A 153 -3.12 -6.56 -15.02
N SER A 154 -2.58 -5.87 -14.03
CA SER A 154 -2.92 -4.47 -13.76
C SER A 154 -1.65 -3.66 -13.63
N GLY A 155 -1.64 -2.46 -14.22
CA GLY A 155 -0.52 -1.54 -14.19
C GLY A 155 -1.00 -0.12 -13.95
N ALA A 156 -0.22 0.65 -13.21
CA ALA A 156 -0.45 2.06 -13.00
C ALA A 156 0.88 2.83 -13.09
N TYR A 157 0.79 4.03 -13.64
CA TYR A 157 1.85 5.03 -13.60
C TYR A 157 1.27 6.33 -13.04
N THR A 158 1.74 6.71 -11.85
CA THR A 158 1.26 7.90 -11.16
C THR A 158 2.40 8.91 -11.01
N GLU A 159 2.19 10.12 -11.51
CA GLU A 159 3.06 11.27 -11.31
C GLU A 159 2.40 12.19 -10.27
N VAL A 160 3.18 12.69 -9.32
CA VAL A 160 2.69 13.63 -8.30
C VAL A 160 3.61 14.84 -8.16
N LEU A 161 3.02 15.99 -7.82
CA LEU A 161 3.73 17.19 -7.40
C LEU A 161 3.11 17.67 -6.08
N ILE A 162 3.95 17.79 -5.06
CA ILE A 162 3.59 18.20 -3.71
C ILE A 162 4.22 19.57 -3.46
N VAL A 163 3.39 20.56 -3.11
CA VAL A 163 3.86 21.91 -2.81
C VAL A 163 3.25 22.40 -1.51
N SER A 164 4.07 22.79 -0.54
CA SER A 164 3.57 23.14 0.79
C SER A 164 4.28 24.32 1.46
N THR A 165 3.58 24.93 2.41
CA THR A 165 4.00 26.18 3.09
C THR A 165 5.28 26.07 3.91
N ASP A 166 5.70 24.86 4.26
CA ASP A 166 6.97 24.54 4.92
C ASP A 166 8.14 24.37 3.93
N GLY A 167 7.94 24.72 2.66
CA GLY A 167 8.99 24.82 1.66
C GLY A 167 9.15 23.59 0.78
N VAL A 168 8.25 22.62 0.82
CA VAL A 168 8.32 21.45 -0.09
C VAL A 168 7.92 21.86 -1.49
N TYR A 169 8.72 21.45 -2.47
CA TYR A 169 8.37 21.37 -3.89
C TYR A 169 8.91 20.05 -4.45
N GLN A 170 8.15 18.97 -4.27
CA GLN A 170 8.63 17.61 -4.47
C GLN A 170 7.82 16.86 -5.51
N LYS A 171 8.52 16.14 -6.39
CA LYS A 171 7.92 15.25 -7.39
C LYS A 171 8.25 13.80 -7.07
N ASP A 172 7.36 12.92 -7.49
CA ASP A 172 7.59 11.48 -7.45
C ASP A 172 6.87 10.78 -8.63
N TYR A 173 7.51 9.73 -9.15
CA TYR A 173 7.09 9.01 -10.35
C TYR A 173 6.94 7.53 -10.01
N ARG A 174 5.69 7.07 -9.91
CA ARG A 174 5.32 5.86 -9.18
C ARG A 174 4.81 4.80 -10.16
N PRO A 175 5.65 3.88 -10.65
CA PRO A 175 5.17 2.68 -11.33
C PRO A 175 4.54 1.72 -10.31
N MET A 176 3.56 0.95 -10.74
CA MET A 176 3.02 -0.16 -9.99
C MET A 176 2.44 -1.20 -10.94
N VAL A 177 2.87 -2.46 -10.84
CA VAL A 177 2.31 -3.57 -11.60
C VAL A 177 1.89 -4.69 -10.67
N ARG A 178 0.87 -5.46 -11.04
CA ARG A 178 0.41 -6.66 -10.33
C ARG A 178 -0.11 -7.69 -11.33
N ILE A 179 0.18 -8.95 -11.03
CA ILE A 179 -0.42 -10.13 -11.64
C ILE A 179 -1.30 -10.83 -10.59
N SER A 180 -2.47 -11.29 -11.00
CA SER A 180 -3.35 -12.11 -10.15
C SER A 180 -3.80 -13.32 -10.92
N VAL A 181 -3.80 -14.48 -10.27
CA VAL A 181 -4.23 -15.77 -10.82
C VAL A 181 -5.24 -16.37 -9.86
N SER A 182 -6.36 -16.82 -10.39
CA SER A 182 -7.39 -17.54 -9.65
C SER A 182 -7.73 -18.81 -10.43
N VAL A 183 -7.84 -19.93 -9.71
CA VAL A 183 -8.23 -21.21 -10.29
C VAL A 183 -9.40 -21.80 -9.51
N ILE A 184 -10.29 -22.48 -10.23
CA ILE A 184 -11.35 -23.31 -9.66
C ILE A 184 -11.03 -24.75 -10.03
N VAL A 185 -10.98 -25.63 -9.03
CA VAL A 185 -10.73 -27.06 -9.17
C VAL A 185 -11.94 -27.86 -8.75
N GLU A 186 -12.12 -29.02 -9.36
CA GLU A 186 -13.19 -29.96 -9.01
C GLU A 186 -12.67 -31.40 -9.01
N HIS A 187 -13.01 -32.14 -7.95
CA HIS A 187 -12.75 -33.57 -7.86
C HIS A 187 -13.86 -34.25 -7.06
N ASP A 188 -14.43 -35.33 -7.59
CA ASP A 188 -15.50 -36.12 -6.96
C ASP A 188 -16.68 -35.28 -6.44
N GLY A 189 -17.08 -34.26 -7.19
CA GLY A 189 -18.19 -33.36 -6.87
C GLY A 189 -17.86 -32.27 -5.84
N ARG A 190 -16.65 -32.26 -5.27
CA ARG A 190 -16.15 -31.16 -4.43
C ARG A 190 -15.51 -30.09 -5.32
N ILE A 191 -15.90 -28.84 -5.12
CA ILE A 191 -15.38 -27.67 -5.83
C ILE A 191 -14.68 -26.77 -4.84
N GLU A 192 -13.46 -26.36 -5.15
CA GLU A 192 -12.68 -25.41 -4.36
C GLU A 192 -12.02 -24.39 -5.28
N SER A 193 -11.60 -23.26 -4.71
CA SER A 193 -10.85 -22.24 -5.43
C SER A 193 -9.68 -21.74 -4.61
N ALA A 194 -8.67 -21.22 -5.29
CA ALA A 194 -7.59 -20.50 -4.64
C ALA A 194 -7.01 -19.44 -5.58
N SER A 195 -6.29 -18.50 -4.99
CA SER A 195 -5.67 -17.42 -5.73
C SER A 195 -4.23 -17.21 -5.32
N SER A 196 -3.44 -16.75 -6.27
CA SER A 196 -2.07 -16.32 -6.04
C SER A 196 -1.81 -15.07 -6.87
N GLY A 197 -0.70 -14.40 -6.57
CA GLY A 197 -0.31 -13.23 -7.33
C GLY A 197 0.58 -12.33 -6.53
N GLY A 198 1.02 -11.26 -7.18
CA GLY A 198 1.96 -10.35 -6.58
C GLY A 198 2.38 -9.28 -7.56
N GLY A 199 3.30 -8.44 -7.10
CA GLY A 199 3.70 -7.27 -7.85
C GLY A 199 4.48 -6.29 -6.99
N GLY A 200 4.80 -5.15 -7.58
CA GLY A 200 5.60 -4.14 -6.92
C GLY A 200 5.73 -2.90 -7.79
N ARG A 201 6.77 -2.12 -7.52
CA ARG A 201 7.04 -0.85 -8.18
C ARG A 201 8.16 -1.02 -9.18
N TYR A 202 7.83 -1.66 -10.29
CA TYR A 202 8.68 -1.98 -11.44
C TYR A 202 7.79 -2.19 -12.67
N ASP A 203 8.38 -2.55 -13.81
CA ASP A 203 7.63 -2.78 -15.05
C ASP A 203 7.26 -4.25 -15.28
N TYR A 204 6.42 -4.51 -16.29
CA TYR A 204 5.91 -5.86 -16.55
C TYR A 204 6.96 -6.86 -17.04
N ARG A 205 8.12 -6.44 -17.59
CA ARG A 205 9.20 -7.39 -17.97
C ARG A 205 9.64 -8.21 -16.78
N TYR A 206 9.60 -7.62 -15.59
CA TYR A 206 9.95 -8.32 -14.36
C TYR A 206 9.19 -9.65 -14.20
N PHE A 207 7.94 -9.72 -14.65
CA PHE A 207 7.13 -10.95 -14.62
C PHE A 207 7.63 -12.03 -15.58
N ILE A 208 8.17 -11.64 -16.73
CA ILE A 208 8.74 -12.55 -17.73
C ILE A 208 10.11 -13.03 -17.26
N ASP A 209 10.98 -12.09 -16.87
CA ASP A 209 12.38 -12.35 -16.50
C ASP A 209 12.50 -13.29 -15.29
N HIS A 210 11.53 -13.23 -14.37
CA HIS A 210 11.48 -14.05 -13.16
C HIS A 210 10.47 -15.20 -13.25
N ASN A 211 9.92 -15.47 -14.43
CA ASN A 211 9.00 -16.58 -14.71
C ASN A 211 7.76 -16.61 -13.80
N PHE A 212 7.22 -15.44 -13.43
CA PHE A 212 6.12 -15.35 -12.47
C PHE A 212 4.78 -15.89 -12.97
N ALA A 213 4.58 -16.03 -14.27
CA ALA A 213 3.42 -16.74 -14.81
C ALA A 213 3.36 -18.18 -14.28
N GLU A 214 4.50 -18.88 -14.26
CA GLU A 214 4.59 -20.25 -13.78
C GLU A 214 4.50 -20.32 -12.26
N VAL A 215 5.26 -19.47 -11.56
CA VAL A 215 5.28 -19.42 -10.08
C VAL A 215 3.86 -19.20 -9.52
N TYR A 216 3.14 -18.21 -10.03
CA TYR A 216 1.80 -17.91 -9.54
C TYR A 216 0.76 -18.94 -10.01
N ALA A 217 0.81 -19.42 -11.25
CA ALA A 217 -0.11 -20.47 -11.70
C ALA A 217 0.04 -21.75 -10.85
N GLN A 218 1.26 -22.21 -10.63
CA GLN A 218 1.53 -23.39 -9.81
C GLN A 218 1.13 -23.18 -8.35
N GLU A 219 1.37 -22.01 -7.77
CA GLU A 219 0.97 -21.74 -6.39
C GLU A 219 -0.56 -21.71 -6.23
N ALA A 220 -1.29 -21.11 -7.18
CA ALA A 220 -2.75 -21.11 -7.15
C ALA A 220 -3.31 -22.54 -7.26
N ILE A 221 -2.75 -23.36 -8.17
CA ILE A 221 -3.11 -24.79 -8.27
C ILE A 221 -2.81 -25.51 -6.95
N ARG A 222 -1.60 -25.36 -6.41
CA ARG A 222 -1.18 -26.02 -5.17
C ARG A 222 -2.13 -25.71 -4.03
N GLN A 223 -2.50 -24.44 -3.84
CA GLN A 223 -3.43 -24.03 -2.79
C GLN A 223 -4.83 -24.62 -3.01
N ALA A 224 -5.35 -24.59 -4.24
CA ALA A 224 -6.66 -25.14 -4.56
C ALA A 224 -6.73 -26.66 -4.34
N LEU A 225 -5.65 -27.39 -4.66
CA LEU A 225 -5.55 -28.82 -4.41
C LEU A 225 -5.47 -29.15 -2.91
N VAL A 226 -4.75 -28.35 -2.12
CA VAL A 226 -4.76 -28.48 -0.65
C VAL A 226 -6.17 -28.25 -0.11
N ALA A 227 -6.90 -27.27 -0.62
CA ALA A 227 -8.28 -27.02 -0.20
C ALA A 227 -9.22 -28.21 -0.52
N LEU A 228 -9.04 -28.88 -1.66
CA LEU A 228 -9.83 -30.08 -2.00
C LEU A 228 -9.65 -31.23 -1.00
N GLU A 229 -8.46 -31.35 -0.44
CA GLU A 229 -8.10 -32.40 0.52
C GLU A 229 -8.31 -31.98 1.98
N ALA A 230 -8.60 -30.70 2.22
CA ALA A 230 -8.75 -30.15 3.57
C ALA A 230 -9.93 -30.77 4.31
N GLN A 231 -9.69 -31.06 5.59
CA GLN A 231 -10.68 -31.51 6.57
C GLN A 231 -11.14 -30.34 7.44
N ASP A 232 -12.19 -30.56 8.23
CA ASP A 232 -12.67 -29.56 9.19
C ASP A 232 -11.58 -29.16 10.18
N ALA A 233 -11.40 -27.86 10.37
CA ALA A 233 -10.45 -27.32 11.32
C ALA A 233 -10.93 -27.59 12.77
N PRO A 234 -10.01 -27.94 13.70
CA PRO A 234 -10.36 -28.09 15.10
C PRO A 234 -10.82 -26.76 15.71
N ALA A 235 -11.84 -26.81 16.57
CA ALA A 235 -12.37 -25.64 17.26
C ALA A 235 -11.80 -25.51 18.67
N GLY A 236 -11.35 -24.30 19.03
CA GLY A 236 -10.90 -23.99 20.39
C GLY A 236 -9.69 -23.06 20.43
N LYS A 237 -9.11 -22.92 21.62
CA LYS A 237 -7.83 -22.22 21.80
C LYS A 237 -6.70 -23.21 21.55
N LEU A 238 -5.93 -22.98 20.51
CA LEU A 238 -4.82 -23.82 20.09
C LEU A 238 -3.57 -22.96 19.82
N PRO A 239 -2.36 -23.50 20.01
CA PRO A 239 -1.15 -22.91 19.46
C PRO A 239 -1.25 -22.80 17.94
N VAL A 240 -0.81 -21.67 17.38
CA VAL A 240 -0.77 -21.44 15.93
C VAL A 240 0.61 -20.94 15.54
N ILE A 241 1.26 -21.65 14.63
CA ILE A 241 2.48 -21.21 13.96
C ILE A 241 2.05 -20.55 12.65
N LEU A 242 2.50 -19.32 12.43
CA LEU A 242 2.23 -18.58 11.19
C LEU A 242 3.41 -18.73 10.24
N GLY A 243 3.11 -18.98 8.96
CA GLY A 243 4.11 -18.94 7.90
C GLY A 243 4.67 -17.53 7.70
N PRO A 244 5.85 -17.40 7.06
CA PRO A 244 6.40 -16.09 6.71
C PRO A 244 5.58 -15.42 5.59
N GLY A 245 5.74 -14.10 5.42
CA GLY A 245 5.15 -13.35 4.31
C GLY A 245 3.75 -12.81 4.63
N TRP A 246 2.76 -13.15 3.80
CA TRP A 246 1.39 -12.61 3.92
C TRP A 246 0.68 -12.85 5.26
N PRO A 247 0.94 -13.95 6.02
CA PRO A 247 0.44 -14.09 7.39
C PRO A 247 0.85 -12.94 8.34
N GLY A 248 1.81 -12.10 7.93
CA GLY A 248 2.09 -10.80 8.54
C GLY A 248 0.89 -9.84 8.60
N VAL A 249 -0.24 -10.15 7.96
CA VAL A 249 -1.54 -9.48 8.18
C VAL A 249 -1.90 -9.42 9.66
N LEU A 250 -1.48 -10.39 10.48
CA LEU A 250 -1.64 -10.31 11.93
C LEU A 250 -1.00 -9.04 12.50
N LEU A 251 0.20 -8.69 12.03
CA LEU A 251 0.91 -7.50 12.49
C LEU A 251 0.23 -6.23 12.01
N HIS A 252 -0.29 -6.24 10.78
CA HIS A 252 -1.03 -5.12 10.20
C HIS A 252 -2.26 -4.76 11.06
N GLU A 253 -3.03 -5.78 11.42
CA GLU A 253 -4.30 -5.60 12.14
C GLU A 253 -4.12 -5.42 13.65
N ALA A 254 -3.32 -6.29 14.28
CA ALA A 254 -3.21 -6.33 15.74
C ALA A 254 -2.38 -5.16 16.30
N ILE A 255 -1.46 -4.61 15.49
CA ILE A 255 -0.49 -3.61 15.95
C ILE A 255 -0.46 -2.42 14.99
N GLY A 256 -0.33 -2.67 13.68
CA GLY A 256 -0.08 -1.66 12.65
C GLY A 256 -1.01 -0.46 12.75
N HIS A 257 -2.30 -0.66 12.55
CA HIS A 257 -3.30 0.41 12.68
C HIS A 257 -3.34 1.03 14.07
N GLY A 258 -3.16 0.22 15.13
CA GLY A 258 -3.08 0.71 16.50
C GLY A 258 -1.93 1.68 16.76
N LEU A 259 -0.88 1.66 15.92
CA LEU A 259 0.29 2.53 16.00
C LEU A 259 0.29 3.66 14.95
N GLU A 260 -0.82 3.89 14.25
CA GLU A 260 -1.03 5.11 13.46
C GLU A 260 -1.26 6.29 14.42
N GLY A 261 -0.52 7.39 14.19
CA GLY A 261 -0.36 8.47 15.16
C GLY A 261 -1.63 9.30 15.40
N ASP A 262 -2.60 9.26 14.50
CA ASP A 262 -3.86 9.97 14.63
C ASP A 262 -4.78 9.33 15.70
N PHE A 263 -4.86 8.00 15.78
CA PHE A 263 -5.55 7.30 16.86
C PHE A 263 -4.88 7.53 18.21
N ASN A 264 -3.54 7.53 18.23
CA ASN A 264 -2.76 7.71 19.45
C ASN A 264 -2.88 9.15 19.98
N ARG A 265 -2.83 10.14 19.10
CA ARG A 265 -3.06 11.56 19.42
C ARG A 265 -4.47 11.79 19.97
N LYS A 266 -5.49 11.15 19.39
CA LYS A 266 -6.89 11.26 19.84
C LYS A 266 -7.21 10.44 21.10
N GLY A 267 -6.28 9.58 21.54
CA GLY A 267 -6.48 8.72 22.70
C GLY A 267 -7.43 7.55 22.47
N THR A 268 -7.72 7.19 21.21
CA THR A 268 -8.64 6.11 20.86
C THR A 268 -7.94 4.77 20.62
N SER A 269 -6.60 4.77 20.54
CA SER A 269 -5.81 3.54 20.42
C SER A 269 -5.58 2.89 21.78
N VAL A 270 -5.54 1.55 21.81
CA VAL A 270 -5.11 0.78 22.98
C VAL A 270 -3.63 0.97 23.33
N PHE A 271 -2.85 1.58 22.43
CA PHE A 271 -1.43 1.87 22.59
C PHE A 271 -1.16 3.31 23.08
N THR A 272 -2.19 4.16 23.20
CA THR A 272 -2.02 5.54 23.67
C THR A 272 -1.30 5.58 25.01
N GLY A 273 -0.22 6.35 25.08
CA GLY A 273 0.55 6.59 26.31
C GLY A 273 1.48 5.43 26.71
N LYS A 274 1.60 4.38 25.89
CA LYS A 274 2.38 3.18 26.24
C LYS A 274 3.82 3.16 25.70
N ILE A 275 4.33 4.28 25.18
CA ILE A 275 5.72 4.35 24.72
C ILE A 275 6.65 4.04 25.91
N GLY A 276 7.55 3.08 25.72
CA GLY A 276 8.43 2.56 26.77
C GLY A 276 7.87 1.36 27.54
N GLU A 277 6.61 0.97 27.32
CA GLU A 277 6.01 -0.21 27.95
C GLU A 277 6.18 -1.48 27.09
N GLN A 278 6.13 -2.63 27.76
CA GLN A 278 6.10 -3.95 27.13
C GLN A 278 4.70 -4.21 26.55
N VAL A 279 4.59 -4.24 25.22
CA VAL A 279 3.33 -4.44 24.50
C VAL A 279 3.29 -5.73 23.68
N ALA A 280 4.43 -6.40 23.54
CA ALA A 280 4.55 -7.70 22.89
C ALA A 280 5.62 -8.57 23.60
N SER A 281 5.79 -9.82 23.17
CA SER A 281 6.90 -10.68 23.63
C SER A 281 8.26 -10.02 23.38
N GLU A 282 9.25 -10.28 24.24
CA GLU A 282 10.63 -9.81 24.06
C GLU A 282 11.27 -10.28 22.75
N LYS A 283 10.72 -11.35 22.15
CA LYS A 283 11.14 -11.84 20.83
C LYS A 283 10.68 -10.96 19.66
N CYS A 284 9.79 -9.99 19.89
CA CYS A 284 9.15 -9.23 18.82
C CYS A 284 9.84 -7.88 18.60
N THR A 285 10.45 -7.71 17.43
CA THR A 285 10.85 -6.39 16.91
C THR A 285 10.10 -6.14 15.60
N ILE A 286 9.30 -5.08 15.57
CA ILE A 286 8.38 -4.76 14.45
C ILE A 286 8.73 -3.38 13.92
N VAL A 287 8.85 -3.30 12.59
CA VAL A 287 9.19 -2.08 11.87
C VAL A 287 8.14 -1.79 10.80
N ASP A 288 7.94 -0.50 10.50
CA ASP A 288 7.31 -0.06 9.26
C ASP A 288 8.38 0.60 8.38
N ASN A 289 8.62 0.03 7.20
CA ASN A 289 9.77 0.41 6.38
C ASN A 289 9.36 0.82 4.96
N GLY A 290 9.29 2.12 4.71
CA GLY A 290 8.98 2.67 3.39
C GLY A 290 10.18 2.76 2.45
N THR A 291 11.38 2.35 2.91
CA THR A 291 12.65 2.53 2.18
C THR A 291 13.08 1.36 1.32
N LEU A 292 12.32 0.25 1.35
CA LEU A 292 12.64 -0.96 0.60
C LEU A 292 12.50 -0.73 -0.92
N ALA A 293 13.55 -1.03 -1.68
CA ALA A 293 13.53 -0.83 -3.12
C ALA A 293 12.47 -1.71 -3.80
N ASN A 294 11.77 -1.16 -4.79
CA ASN A 294 10.85 -1.84 -5.69
C ASN A 294 9.63 -2.53 -5.04
N ARG A 295 9.43 -2.39 -3.72
CA ARG A 295 8.28 -2.98 -3.00
C ARG A 295 7.00 -2.17 -3.22
N ARG A 296 5.87 -2.87 -3.24
CA ARG A 296 4.52 -2.28 -3.41
C ARG A 296 4.20 -1.20 -2.36
N GLY A 297 4.57 -1.43 -1.10
CA GLY A 297 4.27 -0.53 0.02
C GLY A 297 5.21 0.67 0.16
N SER A 298 6.36 0.66 -0.54
CA SER A 298 7.37 1.72 -0.44
C SER A 298 6.97 2.97 -1.20
N LEU A 299 7.56 4.10 -0.79
CA LEU A 299 7.49 5.39 -1.49
C LEU A 299 8.87 6.06 -1.41
N THR A 300 9.26 6.85 -2.41
CA THR A 300 10.46 7.70 -2.29
C THR A 300 10.22 8.83 -1.29
N VAL A 301 9.06 9.46 -1.42
CA VAL A 301 8.50 10.43 -0.47
C VAL A 301 7.01 10.11 -0.27
N ASP A 302 6.50 10.34 0.93
CA ASP A 302 5.07 10.24 1.20
C ASP A 302 4.27 11.36 0.49
N ASP A 303 2.95 11.37 0.68
CA ASP A 303 2.06 12.32 0.00
C ASP A 303 2.01 13.71 0.64
N GLU A 304 2.96 13.98 1.53
CA GLU A 304 3.26 15.29 2.12
C GLU A 304 4.71 15.73 1.82
N GLY A 305 5.45 14.93 1.04
CA GLY A 305 6.81 15.22 0.61
C GLY A 305 7.88 14.83 1.64
N THR A 306 7.50 14.10 2.69
CA THR A 306 8.44 13.59 3.70
C THR A 306 9.14 12.34 3.14
N GLN A 307 10.46 12.28 3.26
CA GLN A 307 11.19 11.06 2.90
C GLN A 307 10.72 9.88 3.75
N THR A 308 10.44 8.74 3.12
CA THR A 308 10.09 7.52 3.85
C THR A 308 11.25 7.00 4.70
N GLN A 309 10.90 6.35 5.81
CA GLN A 309 11.86 5.88 6.81
C GLN A 309 11.72 4.38 7.09
N ASN A 310 12.69 3.86 7.84
CA ASN A 310 12.57 2.56 8.52
C ASN A 310 12.24 2.83 9.99
N THR A 311 10.96 2.94 10.29
CA THR A 311 10.47 3.34 11.61
C THR A 311 10.36 2.11 12.49
N THR A 312 11.15 2.05 13.57
CA THR A 312 11.02 0.99 14.57
C THR A 312 9.83 1.29 15.45
N LEU A 313 8.80 0.43 15.38
CA LEU A 313 7.57 0.59 16.14
C LEU A 313 7.66 -0.11 17.49
N ILE A 314 8.12 -1.37 17.47
CA ILE A 314 8.35 -2.17 18.67
C ILE A 314 9.76 -2.75 18.58
N GLU A 315 10.51 -2.70 19.68
CA GLU A 315 11.86 -3.27 19.78
C GLU A 315 11.92 -4.16 21.02
N ASN A 316 12.20 -5.44 20.81
CA ASN A 316 12.22 -6.47 21.87
C ASN A 316 10.96 -6.40 22.77
N GLY A 317 9.80 -6.25 22.14
CA GLY A 317 8.50 -6.15 22.77
C GLY A 317 8.16 -4.81 23.42
N ILE A 318 9.10 -3.86 23.46
CA ILE A 318 8.90 -2.50 23.98
C ILE A 318 8.39 -1.57 22.88
N LEU A 319 7.30 -0.83 23.13
CA LEU A 319 6.79 0.16 22.21
C LEU A 319 7.74 1.37 22.12
N LYS A 320 8.22 1.70 20.92
CA LYS A 320 9.21 2.76 20.67
C LYS A 320 8.61 4.04 20.09
N GLY A 321 7.53 3.94 19.31
CA GLY A 321 6.91 5.09 18.67
C GLY A 321 5.70 4.75 17.81
N TYR A 322 5.21 5.76 17.11
CA TYR A 322 4.06 5.68 16.20
C TYR A 322 4.46 6.12 14.79
N MET A 323 3.58 5.86 13.82
CA MET A 323 3.68 6.38 12.47
C MET A 323 2.98 7.74 12.37
N PHE A 324 3.60 8.73 11.73
CA PHE A 324 3.11 10.10 11.69
C PHE A 324 3.05 10.70 10.28
N ASP A 325 1.96 11.42 10.04
CA ASP A 325 1.85 12.49 9.05
C ASP A 325 2.29 13.83 9.68
N LYS A 326 2.38 14.91 8.90
CA LYS A 326 2.80 16.23 9.36
C LYS A 326 1.86 16.82 10.41
N MET A 327 0.54 16.64 10.25
CA MET A 327 -0.44 17.21 11.19
C MET A 327 -0.31 16.58 12.58
N ASN A 328 -0.35 15.25 12.66
CA ASN A 328 -0.31 14.56 13.95
C ASN A 328 1.10 14.62 14.56
N ALA A 329 2.16 14.62 13.75
CA ALA A 329 3.53 14.90 14.21
C ALA A 329 3.60 16.25 14.95
N LYS A 330 3.12 17.32 14.32
CA LYS A 330 3.10 18.67 14.89
C LYS A 330 2.27 18.75 16.16
N LEU A 331 1.08 18.13 16.19
CA LEU A 331 0.20 18.11 17.37
C LEU A 331 0.80 17.33 18.54
N MET A 332 1.60 16.30 18.27
CA MET A 332 2.29 15.51 19.29
C MET A 332 3.71 16.00 19.61
N GLY A 333 4.18 17.07 18.96
CA GLY A 333 5.51 17.64 19.19
C GLY A 333 6.67 16.73 18.77
N VAL A 334 6.47 15.94 17.72
CA VAL A 334 7.46 15.00 17.15
C VAL A 334 7.67 15.27 15.66
N GLU A 335 8.67 14.61 15.07
CA GLU A 335 8.95 14.71 13.64
C GLU A 335 8.08 13.76 12.79
N PRO A 336 7.74 14.12 11.54
CA PRO A 336 7.07 13.22 10.60
C PRO A 336 7.92 11.99 10.27
N THR A 337 7.29 10.84 10.07
CA THR A 337 8.00 9.55 9.86
C THR A 337 7.96 9.07 8.41
N GLY A 338 7.39 9.87 7.49
CA GLY A 338 7.20 9.46 6.10
C GLY A 338 5.99 8.52 5.90
N ASN A 339 4.96 8.70 6.73
CA ASN A 339 3.74 7.89 6.73
C ASN A 339 2.48 8.71 6.36
N GLY A 340 2.60 9.97 5.95
CA GLY A 340 1.47 10.79 5.51
C GLY A 340 1.01 10.40 4.11
N ARG A 341 0.04 9.48 4.02
CA ARG A 341 -0.42 8.92 2.74
C ARG A 341 -1.87 9.24 2.45
N ARG A 342 -2.19 9.47 1.17
CA ARG A 342 -3.55 9.64 0.64
C ARG A 342 -3.80 8.66 -0.50
N GLU A 343 -5.07 8.35 -0.76
CA GLU A 343 -5.45 7.50 -1.89
C GLU A 343 -5.28 8.23 -3.24
N SER A 344 -5.70 9.50 -3.28
CA SER A 344 -5.58 10.35 -4.46
C SER A 344 -5.62 11.83 -4.08
N TYR A 345 -5.51 12.72 -5.07
CA TYR A 345 -5.73 14.16 -4.90
C TYR A 345 -7.09 14.51 -4.29
N ALA A 346 -8.08 13.63 -4.39
CA ALA A 346 -9.43 13.81 -3.85
C ALA A 346 -9.57 13.39 -2.38
N HIS A 347 -8.47 12.97 -1.72
CA HIS A 347 -8.48 12.48 -0.34
C HIS A 347 -7.45 13.20 0.54
N ILE A 348 -7.80 13.38 1.81
CA ILE A 348 -6.91 13.95 2.83
C ILE A 348 -5.88 12.86 3.22
N PRO A 349 -4.57 13.19 3.37
CA PRO A 349 -3.61 12.23 3.86
C PRO A 349 -3.77 12.04 5.36
N MET A 350 -3.38 10.86 5.84
CA MET A 350 -3.35 10.50 7.25
C MET A 350 -2.16 9.57 7.51
N PRO A 351 -1.76 9.32 8.76
CA PRO A 351 -0.73 8.34 9.07
C PRO A 351 -1.15 6.96 8.56
N ARG A 352 -0.31 6.33 7.72
CA ARG A 352 -0.57 5.02 7.13
C ARG A 352 0.71 4.20 7.02
N MET A 353 0.58 2.90 7.25
CA MET A 353 1.66 1.91 7.04
C MET A 353 2.26 1.95 5.64
N THR A 354 3.48 1.43 5.49
CA THR A 354 4.19 1.21 4.22
C THR A 354 4.43 -0.29 4.01
N ASN A 355 5.57 -0.81 4.48
CA ASN A 355 5.86 -2.26 4.56
C ASN A 355 6.11 -2.62 6.02
N THR A 356 5.07 -3.12 6.70
CA THR A 356 5.13 -3.49 8.11
C THR A 356 5.47 -4.97 8.27
N TYR A 357 6.54 -5.27 9.03
CA TYR A 357 6.96 -6.65 9.26
C TYR A 357 7.71 -6.81 10.59
N MET A 358 7.79 -8.05 11.06
CA MET A 358 8.61 -8.45 12.19
C MET A 358 9.99 -8.88 11.69
N LEU A 359 11.05 -8.48 12.40
CA LEU A 359 12.40 -8.97 12.12
C LEU A 359 12.51 -10.46 12.45
N ASN A 360 13.42 -11.14 11.76
CA ASN A 360 13.68 -12.56 12.02
C ASN A 360 14.21 -12.77 13.44
N GLY A 361 13.69 -13.79 14.11
CA GLY A 361 14.25 -14.31 15.36
C GLY A 361 15.33 -15.36 15.10
N GLU A 362 15.67 -16.11 16.15
CA GLU A 362 16.71 -17.15 16.13
C GLU A 362 16.15 -18.57 15.97
N ASP A 363 14.87 -18.78 16.26
CA ASP A 363 14.21 -20.09 16.21
C ASP A 363 13.97 -20.54 14.75
N THR A 364 14.24 -21.82 14.44
CA THR A 364 13.91 -22.41 13.13
C THR A 364 12.46 -22.89 13.07
N LEU A 365 11.93 -23.05 11.86
CA LEU A 365 10.57 -23.58 11.67
C LEU A 365 10.40 -24.97 12.27
N GLU A 366 11.42 -25.83 12.11
CA GLU A 366 11.42 -27.19 12.66
C GLU A 366 11.37 -27.17 14.19
N GLN A 367 12.09 -26.25 14.82
CA GLN A 367 12.05 -26.07 16.29
C GLN A 367 10.68 -25.59 16.75
N MET A 368 10.06 -24.64 16.02
CA MET A 368 8.72 -24.16 16.34
C MET A 368 7.69 -25.30 16.20
N ILE A 369 7.72 -26.05 15.11
CA ILE A 369 6.81 -27.20 14.88
C ILE A 369 7.02 -28.27 15.96
N ALA A 370 8.26 -28.61 16.30
CA ALA A 370 8.57 -29.59 17.34
C ALA A 370 8.13 -29.14 18.75
N SER A 371 7.90 -27.85 18.97
CA SER A 371 7.45 -27.30 20.25
C SER A 371 5.94 -27.37 20.47
N VAL A 372 5.17 -27.75 19.44
CA VAL A 372 3.71 -27.79 19.47
C VAL A 372 3.23 -29.23 19.35
N ASP A 373 2.67 -29.77 20.44
CA ASP A 373 2.12 -31.15 20.46
C ASP A 373 0.84 -31.27 19.61
N ASP A 374 -0.05 -30.30 19.72
CA ASP A 374 -1.30 -30.19 18.95
C ASP A 374 -1.60 -28.71 18.66
N GLY A 375 -1.80 -28.37 17.40
CA GLY A 375 -1.94 -26.98 16.96
C GLY A 375 -2.02 -26.83 15.44
N LEU A 376 -1.99 -25.58 14.96
CA LEU A 376 -2.14 -25.26 13.54
C LEU A 376 -0.87 -24.64 12.97
N TYR A 377 -0.55 -25.00 11.72
CA TYR A 377 0.43 -24.27 10.91
C TYR A 377 -0.28 -23.57 9.76
N ALA A 378 -0.42 -22.25 9.87
CA ALA A 378 -1.14 -21.41 8.90
C ALA A 378 -0.16 -20.70 7.97
N VAL A 379 0.05 -21.27 6.78
CA VAL A 379 1.05 -20.78 5.80
C VAL A 379 0.55 -19.61 4.95
N ASN A 380 -0.76 -19.46 4.80
CA ASN A 380 -1.37 -18.39 4.05
C ASN A 380 -2.73 -18.01 4.66
N PHE A 381 -3.19 -16.81 4.33
CA PHE A 381 -4.46 -16.25 4.79
C PHE A 381 -5.25 -15.80 3.56
N ASP A 382 -6.47 -16.30 3.42
CA ASP A 382 -7.42 -15.73 2.48
C ASP A 382 -8.04 -14.45 3.08
N GLY A 383 -7.90 -13.34 2.34
CA GLY A 383 -8.42 -12.04 2.76
C GLY A 383 -7.42 -11.18 3.55
N GLY A 384 -7.86 -9.96 3.88
CA GLY A 384 -7.04 -8.91 4.49
C GLY A 384 -7.72 -8.24 5.69
N GLN A 385 -8.56 -8.97 6.42
CA GLN A 385 -9.23 -8.50 7.64
C GLN A 385 -9.28 -9.62 8.69
N LEU A 386 -9.40 -9.26 9.97
CA LEU A 386 -9.58 -10.17 11.11
C LEU A 386 -10.94 -10.92 11.13
N THR A 387 -11.70 -10.91 10.03
CA THR A 387 -12.94 -11.69 9.91
C THR A 387 -12.67 -12.97 9.11
N SER A 388 -12.45 -14.06 9.86
CA SER A 388 -12.43 -15.45 9.39
C SER A 388 -11.37 -15.79 8.35
N PRO A 389 -10.10 -16.04 8.75
CA PRO A 389 -9.13 -16.63 7.84
C PRO A 389 -9.61 -18.02 7.42
N GLN A 390 -9.81 -18.24 6.13
CA GLN A 390 -9.77 -19.61 5.59
C GLN A 390 -8.32 -20.05 5.67
N VAL A 391 -8.04 -20.96 6.60
CA VAL A 391 -6.73 -21.60 6.74
C VAL A 391 -6.80 -22.89 5.93
N SER A 392 -6.14 -22.95 4.79
CA SER A 392 -5.95 -24.22 4.08
C SER A 392 -4.99 -25.09 4.90
N LEU A 393 -5.53 -26.11 5.56
CA LEU A 393 -4.77 -27.00 6.43
C LEU A 393 -4.13 -28.14 5.63
N CYS A 394 -2.83 -28.35 5.81
CA CYS A 394 -2.17 -29.59 5.46
C CYS A 394 -1.77 -30.28 6.77
N SER A 395 -2.55 -31.28 7.21
CA SER A 395 -2.18 -32.14 8.32
C SER A 395 -1.18 -33.19 7.81
N GLN A 396 0.10 -33.07 8.15
CA GLN A 396 1.00 -34.22 8.06
C GLN A 396 0.94 -34.99 9.38
N PRO A 397 0.59 -36.30 9.37
CA PRO A 397 0.62 -37.11 10.59
C PRO A 397 2.07 -37.28 11.07
N THR A 398 2.36 -36.77 12.26
CA THR A 398 3.61 -37.01 12.99
C THR A 398 3.59 -38.41 13.62
N LYS A 399 3.94 -39.43 12.83
CA LYS A 399 4.79 -40.60 13.16
C LYS A 399 4.43 -41.83 12.32
N PRO A 400 5.44 -42.59 11.83
CA PRO A 400 5.23 -43.93 11.31
C PRO A 400 4.99 -44.91 12.47
N THR A 401 3.98 -45.76 12.37
CA THR A 401 3.99 -47.09 13.00
C THR A 401 4.77 -48.06 12.17
#